data_AF-A0A0E4GV44-F1
#
_entry.id   AF-A0A0E4GV44-F1
#
_cell.length_a   1.000
_cell.length_b   1.000
_cell.length_c   1.000
_cell.angle_alpha   90.00
_cell.angle_beta   90.00
_cell.angle_gamma   90.00
#
_symmetry.space_group_name_H-M   'P 1'
#
loop_
_entity.id
_entity.type
_entity.pdbx_description
1 polymer ?
#
loop_
_entity_poly.entity_id
_entity_poly.type
_entity_poly.pdbx_seq_one_letter_code
_entity_poly.pdbx_strand_id
1 'polypeptide(L)' 'MLWNFVGRTHDEIVGYRQLWEEADARFGVVDGYRGPLTRLPAPPLPTTRLGPRPIRHDRIDPNRKETT' A
#
# COMPACT_ATOMS: atom_id res chain seq x y z
N MET A 1 3.65 1.17 -4.23
CA MET A 1 2.82 0.46 -3.23
C MET A 1 3.47 -0.88 -2.91
N LEU A 2 3.36 -1.34 -1.66
CA LEU A 2 3.81 -2.66 -1.22
C LEU A 2 2.78 -3.21 -0.25
N TRP A 3 2.21 -4.38 -0.53
CA TRP A 3 1.15 -4.96 0.31
C TRP A 3 0.04 -3.93 0.59
N ASN A 4 -0.28 -3.67 1.86
CA ASN A 4 -1.28 -2.69 2.30
C ASN A 4 -0.71 -1.28 2.51
N PHE A 5 0.57 -1.04 2.19
CA PHE A 5 1.20 0.28 2.30
C PHE A 5 1.16 1.04 0.98
N VAL A 6 0.59 2.25 1.05
CA VAL A 6 0.55 3.21 -0.05
C VAL A 6 1.27 4.48 0.39
N GLY A 7 2.38 4.78 -0.29
CA GLY A 7 3.14 6.00 -0.15
C GLY A 7 3.44 6.59 -1.53
N ARG A 8 3.74 7.89 -1.55
CA ARG A 8 4.23 8.65 -2.70
C ARG A 8 5.69 8.31 -3.01
N THR A 9 6.46 7.92 -1.99
CA THR A 9 7.88 7.56 -2.13
C THR A 9 8.17 6.17 -1.57
N HIS A 10 9.33 5.61 -1.93
CA HIS A 10 9.81 4.36 -1.35
C HIS A 10 10.09 4.51 0.15
N ASP A 11 10.66 5.63 0.59
CA ASP A 11 11.05 5.86 1.99
C ASP A 11 9.82 5.93 2.91
N GLU A 12 8.70 6.47 2.42
CA GLU A 12 7.42 6.42 3.14
C GLU A 12 6.97 4.96 3.36
N ILE A 13 7.10 4.10 2.34
CA ILE A 13 6.74 2.68 2.45
C ILE A 13 7.67 1.95 3.43
N VAL A 14 8.98 2.26 3.42
CA VAL A 14 9.94 1.73 4.40
C VAL A 14 9.56 2.14 5.81
N GLY A 15 9.22 3.41 6.02
CA GLY A 15 8.76 3.93 7.31
C GLY A 15 7.47 3.27 7.79
N TYR A 16 6.46 3.13 6.93
CA TYR A 16 5.22 2.45 7.30
C TYR A 16 5.44 0.98 7.67
N ARG A 17 6.32 0.28 6.95
CA ARG A 17 6.71 -1.08 7.27
C ARG A 17 7.35 -1.15 8.66
N GLN A 18 8.31 -0.28 8.95
CA GLN A 18 9.00 -0.27 10.24
C GLN A 18 8.02 -0.01 11.39
N LEU A 19 7.19 1.02 11.27
CA LEU A 19 6.21 1.37 12.29
C LEU A 19 5.16 0.25 12.52
N TRP A 20 4.84 -0.50 11.46
CA TRP A 20 3.95 -1.66 11.58
C TRP A 20 4.59 -2.79 12.39
N GLU A 21 5.87 -3.09 12.15
CA GLU A 21 6.64 -4.08 12.90
C GLU A 21 6.83 -3.66 14.37
N GLU A 22 7.03 -2.37 14.62
CA GLU A 22 7.17 -1.79 15.96
C GLU A 22 5.84 -1.68 16.73
N ALA A 23 4.73 -2.09 16.13
CA ALA A 23 3.39 -1.98 16.71
C ALA A 23 2.98 -0.54 17.06
N ASP A 24 3.39 0.44 16.24
CA ASP A 24 3.06 1.86 16.46
C ASP A 24 1.54 2.07 16.60
N ALA A 25 1.16 2.94 17.54
CA ALA A 25 -0.21 3.19 17.94
C ALA A 25 -1.12 3.63 16.77
N ARG A 26 -0.56 4.23 15.71
CA ARG A 26 -1.33 4.62 14.52
C ARG A 26 -2.05 3.46 13.83
N PHE A 27 -1.54 2.23 14.00
CA PHE A 27 -2.11 1.03 13.40
C PHE A 27 -3.13 0.34 14.31
N GLY A 28 -3.22 0.75 15.57
CA GLY A 28 -4.15 0.20 16.55
C GLY A 28 -3.96 -1.28 16.83
N VAL A 29 -4.93 -1.83 17.57
CA VAL A 29 -5.04 -3.25 17.91
C VAL A 29 -6.46 -3.69 17.61
N VAL A 30 -6.63 -4.94 17.19
CA VAL A 30 -7.95 -5.54 16.96
C VAL A 30 -8.35 -6.33 18.20
N ASP A 31 -9.19 -5.73 19.04
CA ASP A 31 -9.69 -6.38 20.24
C ASP A 31 -10.55 -7.59 19.92
N GLY A 32 -10.41 -8.65 20.71
CA GLY A 32 -11.18 -9.89 20.54
C GLY A 32 -10.67 -10.81 19.42
N TYR A 33 -9.61 -10.45 18.69
CA TYR A 33 -8.96 -11.36 17.75
C TYR A 33 -8.29 -12.52 18.50
N ARG A 34 -8.63 -13.76 18.13
CA ARG A 34 -8.14 -15.00 18.79
C ARG A 34 -7.22 -15.84 17.89
N GLY A 35 -6.46 -15.19 17.00
CA GLY A 35 -5.48 -15.88 16.17
C GLY A 35 -4.13 -16.08 16.88
N PRO A 36 -3.25 -16.94 16.31
CA PRO A 36 -1.96 -17.27 16.91
C PRO A 36 -0.97 -16.09 16.90
N LEU A 37 -1.13 -15.15 15.98
CA LEU A 37 -0.32 -13.94 15.89
C LEU A 37 -1.20 -12.73 16.18
N THR A 38 -0.80 -11.86 17.10
CA THR A 38 -1.50 -10.59 17.36
C THR A 38 -1.54 -9.69 16.12
N ARG A 39 -0.56 -9.84 15.22
CA ARG A 39 -0.41 -9.06 14.00
C ARG A 39 0.33 -9.86 12.93
N LEU A 40 -0.06 -9.70 11.67
CA LEU A 40 0.67 -10.30 10.55
C LEU A 40 1.99 -9.55 10.32
N PRO A 41 3.15 -10.24 10.20
CA PRO A 41 4.42 -9.58 9.90
C PRO A 41 4.36 -8.93 8.52
N ALA A 42 4.98 -7.75 8.38
CA ALA A 42 5.05 -7.11 7.08
C ALA A 42 6.05 -7.86 6.18
N PRO A 43 5.79 -7.96 4.87
CA PRO A 43 6.72 -8.61 3.96
C PRO A 43 8.08 -7.90 3.95
N PRO A 44 9.16 -8.61 3.61
CA PRO A 44 10.48 -8.00 3.45
C PRO A 44 10.46 -6.93 2.34
N LEU A 45 11.35 -5.95 2.46
CA LEU A 45 11.52 -4.96 1.41
C LEU A 45 12.10 -5.61 0.15
N PRO A 46 11.64 -5.21 -1.05
CA PRO A 46 12.29 -5.63 -2.28
C PRO A 46 13.72 -5.09 -2.34
N THR A 47 14.59 -5.80 -3.06
CA THR A 47 15.97 -5.35 -3.31
C THR A 47 16.05 -4.14 -4.24
N THR A 48 14.95 -3.83 -4.95
CA THR A 48 14.83 -2.68 -5.84
C THR A 48 13.95 -1.59 -5.22
N ARG A 49 14.21 -0.33 -5.60
CA ARG A 49 13.38 0.80 -5.17
C ARG A 49 12.01 0.72 -5.84
N LEU A 50 10.96 0.93 -5.04
CA LEU A 50 9.59 0.96 -5.53
C LEU A 50 9.34 2.22 -6.38
N GLY A 51 8.85 2.03 -7.61
CA GLY A 51 8.44 3.11 -8.49
C GLY A 51 6.98 3.53 -8.26
N PRO A 52 6.63 4.81 -8.54
CA PRO A 52 5.24 5.24 -8.58
C PRO A 52 4.50 4.51 -9.71
N ARG A 53 3.22 4.24 -9.49
CA ARG A 53 2.36 3.67 -10.54
C ARG A 53 2.11 4.76 -11.60
N PRO A 54 2.35 4.50 -12.90
CA PRO A 54 2.04 5.48 -13.93
C PRO A 54 0.53 5.74 -13.96
N ILE A 55 0.16 7.01 -14.09
CA ILE A 55 -1.24 7.39 -14.34
C ILE A 55 -1.57 6.85 -15.73
N ARG A 56 -2.62 6.03 -15.84
CA ARG A 56 -3.08 5.59 -17.15
C ARG A 56 -3.58 6.81 -17.91
N HIS A 57 -3.07 7.03 -19.11
CA HIS A 57 -3.49 8.12 -19.98
C HIS A 57 -4.59 7.66 -20.96
N ASP A 58 -5.46 6.74 -20.54
CA ASP A 58 -6.39 5.99 -21.40
C ASP A 58 -7.87 6.32 -21.10
N ARG A 59 -8.29 7.59 -21.24
CA ARG A 59 -9.69 7.90 -21.57
C ARG A 59 -9.92 9.34 -22.03
N ILE A 60 -9.17 9.80 -23.03
CA ILE A 60 -9.64 10.92 -23.86
C ILE A 60 -9.58 10.43 -25.30
N ASP A 61 -10.56 9.61 -25.69
CA ASP A 61 -10.85 9.36 -27.10
C ASP A 61 -11.78 10.50 -27.56
N PRO A 62 -11.30 11.48 -28.35
CA PRO A 62 -12.12 12.60 -28.80
C PRO A 62 -13.23 12.20 -29.79
N ASN A 63 -13.34 10.91 -30.15
CA ASN A 63 -14.27 10.42 -31.16
C ASN A 63 -15.22 9.31 -30.65
N ARG A 64 -15.45 9.20 -29.33
CA ARG A 64 -16.52 8.34 -28.81
C ARG A 64 -17.87 8.95 -29.21
N LYS A 65 -18.40 8.53 -30.36
CA LYS A 65 -19.77 8.81 -30.78
C LYS A 65 -20.71 8.22 -29.72
N GLU A 66 -21.54 9.05 -29.11
CA GLU A 66 -22.66 8.59 -28.28
C GLU A 66 -23.66 7.88 -29.20
N THR A 67 -23.81 6.57 -29.02
CA THR A 67 -24.89 5.80 -29.65
C THR A 67 -26.11 5.89 -28.75
N THR A 68 -27.11 6.63 -29.21
CA THR A 68 -28.52 6.60 -28.77
C THR A 68 -29.16 5.27 -29.13
#